data_AF-A0A529SVM5-F1
#
_entry.id   AF-A0A529SVM5-F1
#
_cell.length_a   1.000
_cell.length_b   1.000
_cell.length_c   1.000
_cell.angle_alpha   90.00
_cell.angle_beta   90.00
_cell.angle_gamma   90.00
#
_symmetry.space_group_name_H-M   'P 1'
#
loop_
_entity.id
_entity.type
_entity.pdbx_description
1 polymer ?
#
loop_
_entity_poly.entity_id
_entity_poly.type
_entity_poly.pdbx_seq_one_letter_code
_entity_poly.pdbx_strand_id
1 'polypeptide(L)'
;LDVDDVMKKKIISPDDVLAILLHDPRSSSSGAVMKTRDRFAKVQASGRDADVARDIKIGYLRAYLIEELIQEASKSFVASSDAILAKTHNTPLMEDVALCSALKDVAKKHAFANPSVLKMEAIGAAALDGLMTFFWRSISDRKDFDDIGSRRNGALAKYGWSIVSSNYIEEAGRSGLGSGDASAMRYRELRLLTDMVSGMTDSFALKLWK
;
A
#
# COMPACT_ATOMS: atom_id res chain seq x y z
N LEU A 1 -4.02 4.14 9.76
CA LEU A 1 -2.58 4.02 10.03
C LEU A 1 -1.83 5.22 9.48
N ASP A 2 -2.10 5.66 8.24
CA ASP A 2 -1.40 6.81 7.63
C ASP A 2 -1.51 8.10 8.45
N VAL A 3 -2.69 8.40 9.01
CA VAL A 3 -2.90 9.56 9.91
C VAL A 3 -2.03 9.47 11.17
N ASP A 4 -1.84 8.27 11.73
CA ASP A 4 -0.96 8.05 12.89
C ASP A 4 0.52 8.27 12.50
N ASP A 5 0.92 7.81 11.32
CA ASP A 5 2.30 7.96 10.84
C ASP A 5 2.66 9.41 10.52
N VAL A 6 1.76 10.19 9.91
CA VAL A 6 2.02 11.62 9.69
C VAL A 6 2.09 12.40 11.00
N MET A 7 1.33 11.99 12.02
CA MET A 7 1.50 12.53 13.37
C MET A 7 2.86 12.12 13.93
N LYS A 8 3.28 10.86 13.89
CA LYS A 8 4.61 10.46 14.40
C LYS A 8 5.77 11.16 13.68
N LYS A 9 5.64 11.36 12.36
CA LYS A 9 6.62 12.09 11.53
C LYS A 9 6.58 13.62 11.73
N LYS A 10 5.76 14.12 12.66
CA LYS A 10 5.58 15.55 12.97
C LYS A 10 5.15 16.38 11.75
N ILE A 11 4.46 15.77 10.78
CA ILE A 11 3.92 16.45 9.59
C ILE A 11 2.63 17.20 9.93
N ILE A 12 1.82 16.63 10.83
CA ILE A 12 0.61 17.24 11.37
C ILE A 12 0.56 17.03 12.89
N SER A 13 0.03 17.98 13.65
CA SER A 13 -0.14 17.80 15.09
C SER A 13 -1.42 17.01 15.40
N PRO A 14 -1.48 16.29 16.53
CA PRO A 14 -2.72 15.65 16.95
C PRO A 14 -3.86 16.65 17.16
N ASP A 15 -3.55 17.88 17.58
CA ASP A 15 -4.54 18.95 17.75
C ASP A 15 -5.12 19.40 16.39
N ASP A 16 -4.30 19.51 15.34
CA ASP A 16 -4.78 19.81 13.98
C ASP A 16 -5.69 18.71 13.43
N VAL A 17 -5.32 17.44 13.65
CA VAL A 17 -6.17 16.30 13.24
C VAL A 17 -7.53 16.38 13.93
N LEU A 18 -7.55 16.61 15.25
CA LEU A 18 -8.79 16.78 15.99
C LEU A 18 -9.61 17.98 15.48
N ALA A 19 -8.96 19.11 15.21
CA ALA A 19 -9.62 20.29 14.68
C ALA A 19 -10.27 20.01 13.31
N ILE A 20 -9.56 19.34 12.39
CA ILE A 20 -10.11 18.93 11.09
C ILE A 20 -11.34 18.04 11.29
N LEU A 21 -11.27 17.03 12.17
CA LEU A 21 -12.37 16.11 12.42
C LEU A 21 -13.58 16.79 13.08
N LEU A 22 -13.36 17.81 13.92
CA LEU A 22 -14.42 18.62 14.52
C LEU A 22 -15.09 19.57 13.53
N HIS A 23 -14.37 20.04 12.52
CA HIS A 23 -14.90 20.90 11.46
C HIS A 23 -15.53 20.13 10.29
N ASP A 24 -15.27 18.84 10.19
CA ASP A 24 -15.90 17.99 9.18
C ASP A 24 -17.31 17.59 9.61
N PRO A 25 -18.37 17.95 8.85
CA PRO A 25 -19.76 17.65 9.22
C PRO A 25 -20.06 16.16 9.32
N ARG A 26 -19.24 15.30 8.68
CA ARG A 26 -19.39 13.84 8.70
C ARG A 26 -18.88 13.22 10.01
N SER A 27 -17.86 13.83 10.62
CA SER A 27 -17.21 13.28 11.82
C SER A 27 -17.37 14.13 13.08
N SER A 28 -17.86 15.36 13.00
CA SER A 28 -17.94 16.28 14.14
C SER A 28 -18.79 15.77 15.30
N SER A 29 -19.84 14.99 15.01
CA SER A 29 -20.73 14.37 15.99
C SER A 29 -20.30 12.97 16.43
N SER A 30 -19.16 12.46 15.94
CA SER A 30 -18.62 11.15 16.31
C SER A 30 -18.32 11.08 17.82
N GLY A 31 -18.72 9.97 18.44
CA GLY A 31 -18.45 9.74 19.86
C GLY A 31 -16.96 9.73 20.17
N ALA A 32 -16.13 9.16 19.29
CA ALA A 32 -14.68 9.14 19.41
C ALA A 32 -14.07 10.53 19.30
N VAL A 33 -14.53 11.36 18.35
CA VAL A 33 -14.02 12.73 18.18
C VAL A 33 -14.32 13.57 19.42
N MET A 34 -15.54 13.48 19.95
CA MET A 34 -15.94 14.21 21.15
C MET A 34 -15.19 13.72 22.41
N LYS A 35 -15.07 12.41 22.60
CA LYS A 35 -14.25 11.83 23.68
C LYS A 35 -12.79 12.27 23.60
N THR A 36 -12.24 12.31 22.38
CA THR A 36 -10.86 12.74 22.14
C THR A 36 -10.66 14.19 22.56
N ARG A 37 -11.56 15.09 22.15
CA ARG A 37 -11.53 16.51 22.54
C ARG A 37 -11.48 16.68 24.06
N ASP A 38 -12.34 15.97 24.78
CA ASP A 38 -12.40 16.08 26.24
C ASP A 38 -11.13 15.53 26.91
N ARG A 39 -10.50 14.49 26.35
CA ARG A 39 -9.20 13.99 26.83
C ARG A 39 -8.07 14.95 26.51
N PHE A 40 -8.06 15.57 25.34
CA PHE A 40 -7.04 16.55 24.96
C PHE A 40 -7.02 17.74 25.91
N ALA A 41 -8.20 18.25 26.28
CA ALA A 41 -8.33 19.31 27.28
C ALA A 41 -7.73 18.89 28.64
N LYS A 42 -7.96 17.65 29.08
CA LYS A 42 -7.37 17.12 30.33
C LYS A 42 -5.85 16.98 30.26
N VAL A 43 -5.32 16.53 29.12
CA VAL A 43 -3.86 16.45 28.90
C VAL A 43 -3.25 17.85 28.94
N GLN A 44 -3.88 18.82 28.27
CA GLN A 44 -3.40 20.20 28.27
C GLN A 44 -3.39 20.81 29.68
N ALA A 45 -4.44 20.59 30.46
CA ALA A 45 -4.55 21.07 31.84
C ALA A 45 -3.56 20.41 32.80
N SER A 46 -3.02 19.24 32.46
CA SER A 46 -2.08 18.51 33.33
C SER A 46 -0.67 19.10 33.39
N GLY A 47 -0.37 20.14 32.59
CA GLY A 47 0.92 20.83 32.62
C GLY A 47 2.12 19.95 32.24
N ARG A 48 1.89 18.85 31.53
CA ARG A 48 2.96 17.94 31.07
C ARG A 48 3.84 18.63 30.03
N ASP A 49 5.06 18.12 29.92
CA ASP A 49 5.96 18.43 28.81
C ASP A 49 5.27 18.26 27.45
N ALA A 50 5.61 19.12 26.49
CA ALA A 50 4.92 19.21 25.21
C ALA A 50 5.06 17.93 24.36
N ASP A 51 6.24 17.29 24.34
CA ASP A 51 6.45 16.06 23.58
C ASP A 51 5.70 14.90 24.26
N VAL A 52 5.74 14.82 25.60
CA VAL A 52 4.97 13.81 26.36
C VAL A 52 3.46 13.99 26.17
N ALA A 53 2.97 15.23 26.22
CA ALA A 53 1.56 15.55 26.00
C ALA A 53 1.12 15.15 24.58
N ARG A 54 1.96 15.43 23.58
CA ARG A 54 1.73 15.07 22.19
C ARG A 54 1.61 13.55 21.99
N ASP A 55 2.53 12.78 22.56
CA ASP A 55 2.49 11.32 22.46
C ASP A 55 1.24 10.71 23.10
N ILE A 56 0.83 11.25 24.25
CA ILE A 56 -0.43 10.86 24.92
C ILE A 56 -1.63 11.21 24.04
N LYS A 57 -1.67 12.41 23.44
CA LYS A 57 -2.74 12.85 22.53
C LYS A 57 -2.85 11.94 21.31
N ILE A 58 -1.73 11.56 20.69
CA ILE A 58 -1.68 10.58 19.60
C ILE A 58 -2.24 9.23 20.06
N GLY A 59 -1.85 8.78 21.25
CA GLY A 59 -2.36 7.56 21.87
C GLY A 59 -3.89 7.57 22.02
N TYR A 60 -4.47 8.68 22.50
CA TYR A 60 -5.91 8.84 22.64
C TYR A 60 -6.64 8.84 21.28
N LEU A 61 -6.16 9.62 20.31
CA LEU A 61 -6.72 9.63 18.95
C LEU A 61 -6.75 8.21 18.39
N ARG A 62 -5.61 7.52 18.42
CA ARG A 62 -5.50 6.16 17.90
C ARG A 62 -6.47 5.21 18.59
N ALA A 63 -6.53 5.23 19.94
CA ALA A 63 -7.39 4.33 20.69
C ALA A 63 -8.87 4.54 20.36
N TYR A 64 -9.36 5.78 20.45
CA TYR A 64 -10.79 6.07 20.28
C TYR A 64 -11.25 5.96 18.83
N LEU A 65 -10.44 6.40 17.87
CA LEU A 65 -10.79 6.27 16.45
C LEU A 65 -10.80 4.80 16.02
N ILE A 66 -9.83 3.99 16.45
CA ILE A 66 -9.84 2.55 16.16
C ILE A 66 -11.03 1.85 16.82
N GLU A 67 -11.33 2.17 18.07
CA GLU A 67 -12.49 1.61 18.77
C GLU A 67 -13.79 1.87 17.98
N GLU A 68 -14.03 3.11 17.55
CA GLU A 68 -15.22 3.45 16.78
C GLU A 68 -15.24 2.78 15.39
N LEU A 69 -14.12 2.78 14.68
CA LEU A 69 -14.04 2.13 13.36
C LEU A 69 -14.28 0.60 13.46
N ILE A 70 -13.82 -0.05 14.52
CA ILE A 70 -14.10 -1.47 14.77
C ILE A 70 -15.59 -1.70 15.02
N GLN A 71 -16.24 -0.83 15.80
CA GLN A 71 -17.67 -0.92 16.05
C GLN A 71 -18.48 -0.74 14.76
N GLU A 72 -18.14 0.25 13.93
CA GLU A 72 -18.79 0.45 12.63
C GLU A 72 -18.55 -0.73 11.68
N ALA A 73 -17.32 -1.23 11.57
CA ALA A 73 -17.02 -2.42 10.78
C ALA A 73 -17.84 -3.64 11.23
N SER A 74 -17.97 -3.85 12.54
CA SER A 74 -18.71 -4.97 13.12
C SER A 74 -20.20 -4.86 12.82
N LYS A 75 -20.78 -3.66 12.95
CA LYS A 75 -22.19 -3.40 12.61
C LYS A 75 -22.44 -3.64 11.11
N SER A 76 -21.60 -3.09 10.24
CA SER A 76 -21.71 -3.29 8.79
C SER A 76 -21.63 -4.75 8.40
N PHE A 77 -20.74 -5.52 9.04
CA PHE A 77 -20.61 -6.96 8.81
C PHE A 77 -21.88 -7.72 9.23
N VAL A 78 -22.39 -7.46 10.44
CA VAL A 78 -23.62 -8.11 10.93
C VAL A 78 -24.82 -7.75 10.06
N ALA A 79 -24.95 -6.49 9.65
CA ALA A 79 -26.03 -6.04 8.77
C ALA A 79 -25.97 -6.67 7.37
N SER A 80 -24.77 -7.01 6.90
CA SER A 80 -24.53 -7.57 5.56
C SER A 80 -24.24 -9.07 5.56
N SER A 81 -24.37 -9.76 6.72
CA SER A 81 -23.87 -11.13 6.89
C SER A 81 -24.44 -12.11 5.88
N ASP A 82 -25.75 -12.02 5.62
CA ASP A 82 -26.45 -12.94 4.72
C ASP A 82 -25.98 -12.74 3.28
N ALA A 83 -25.81 -11.49 2.84
CA ALA A 83 -25.31 -11.17 1.51
C ALA A 83 -23.84 -11.60 1.33
N ILE A 84 -23.02 -11.46 2.38
CA ILE A 84 -21.62 -11.90 2.39
C ILE A 84 -21.56 -13.43 2.25
N LEU A 85 -22.33 -14.16 3.06
CA LEU A 85 -22.37 -15.62 3.02
C LEU A 85 -22.95 -16.15 1.70
N ALA A 86 -23.91 -15.42 1.12
CA ALA A 86 -24.44 -15.69 -0.21
C ALA A 86 -23.50 -15.28 -1.36
N LYS A 87 -22.33 -14.67 -1.07
CA LYS A 87 -21.36 -14.16 -2.07
C LYS A 87 -21.96 -13.11 -3.02
N THR A 88 -22.95 -12.37 -2.56
CA THR A 88 -23.64 -11.31 -3.32
C THR A 88 -23.27 -9.90 -2.84
N HIS A 89 -22.60 -9.78 -1.69
CA HIS A 89 -22.09 -8.50 -1.20
C HIS A 89 -20.90 -8.02 -2.03
N ASN A 90 -21.02 -6.84 -2.63
CA ASN A 90 -20.05 -6.27 -3.58
C ASN A 90 -19.45 -4.93 -3.12
N THR A 91 -19.80 -4.47 -1.91
CA THR A 91 -19.28 -3.24 -1.31
C THR A 91 -18.31 -3.56 -0.17
N PRO A 92 -17.24 -2.77 0.04
CA PRO A 92 -16.43 -2.88 1.25
C PRO A 92 -17.24 -2.57 2.52
N LEU A 93 -16.94 -3.24 3.63
CA LEU A 93 -17.64 -3.02 4.92
C LEU A 93 -17.52 -1.60 5.49
N MET A 94 -16.44 -0.92 5.11
CA MET A 94 -16.13 0.45 5.55
C MET A 94 -16.45 1.49 4.46
N GLU A 95 -17.12 1.08 3.38
CA GLU A 95 -17.65 2.01 2.41
C GLU A 95 -18.69 2.91 3.10
N ASP A 96 -18.71 4.19 2.75
CA ASP A 96 -19.60 5.21 3.33
C ASP A 96 -19.52 5.45 4.85
N VAL A 97 -18.60 4.80 5.57
CA VAL A 97 -18.36 5.12 6.98
C VAL A 97 -17.79 6.53 7.07
N ALA A 98 -18.59 7.45 7.60
CA ALA A 98 -18.34 8.88 7.68
C ALA A 98 -16.97 9.23 8.27
N LEU A 99 -16.64 8.64 9.43
CA LEU A 99 -15.35 8.83 10.09
C LEU A 99 -14.17 8.28 9.26
N CYS A 100 -14.35 7.14 8.60
CA CYS A 100 -13.33 6.56 7.72
C CYS A 100 -13.04 7.49 6.54
N SER A 101 -14.08 8.06 5.93
CA SER A 101 -13.97 9.01 4.83
C SER A 101 -13.25 10.29 5.25
N ALA A 102 -13.61 10.87 6.41
CA ALA A 102 -12.92 12.04 6.95
C ALA A 102 -11.41 11.77 7.19
N LEU A 103 -11.07 10.61 7.75
CA LEU A 103 -9.67 10.21 7.96
C LEU A 103 -8.91 9.95 6.66
N LYS A 104 -9.55 9.38 5.64
CA LYS A 104 -8.97 9.23 4.29
C LYS A 104 -8.63 10.60 3.70
N ASP A 105 -9.48 11.60 3.91
CA ASP A 105 -9.23 12.96 3.41
C ASP A 105 -8.08 13.65 4.15
N VAL A 106 -7.96 13.44 5.46
CA VAL A 106 -6.77 13.86 6.23
C VAL A 106 -5.51 13.21 5.67
N ALA A 107 -5.53 11.89 5.42
CA ALA A 107 -4.38 11.16 4.87
C ALA A 107 -4.01 11.65 3.46
N LYS A 108 -4.98 11.84 2.56
CA LYS A 108 -4.71 12.38 1.21
C LYS A 108 -4.02 13.74 1.27
N LYS A 109 -4.54 14.64 2.12
CA LYS A 109 -4.05 16.02 2.20
C LYS A 109 -2.68 16.15 2.88
N HIS A 110 -2.41 15.32 3.89
CA HIS A 110 -1.23 15.50 4.74
C HIS A 110 -0.19 14.38 4.63
N ALA A 111 -0.60 13.15 4.28
CA ALA A 111 0.31 12.02 4.10
C ALA A 111 0.77 11.91 2.64
N PHE A 112 -0.18 11.67 1.73
CA PHE A 112 0.15 11.32 0.34
C PHE A 112 0.62 12.53 -0.48
N ALA A 113 0.10 13.73 -0.17
CA ALA A 113 0.57 14.97 -0.80
C ALA A 113 1.94 15.46 -0.28
N ASN A 114 2.59 14.75 0.65
CA ASN A 114 3.89 15.17 1.18
C ASN A 114 4.97 15.08 0.07
N PRO A 115 5.78 16.14 -0.18
CA PRO A 115 6.80 16.13 -1.23
C PRO A 115 7.82 14.98 -1.12
N SER A 116 8.13 14.52 0.10
CA SER A 116 9.03 13.38 0.29
C SER A 116 8.40 12.05 -0.16
N VAL A 117 7.08 11.91 -0.04
CA VAL A 117 6.34 10.73 -0.53
C VAL A 117 6.28 10.78 -2.05
N LEU A 118 5.86 11.90 -2.63
CA LEU A 118 5.81 12.09 -4.09
C LEU A 118 7.18 11.88 -4.76
N LYS A 119 8.26 12.35 -4.13
CA LYS A 119 9.62 12.11 -4.61
C LYS A 119 9.96 10.61 -4.60
N MET A 120 9.59 9.88 -3.55
CA MET A 120 9.83 8.44 -3.46
C MET A 120 9.03 7.67 -4.52
N GLU A 121 7.78 8.05 -4.75
CA GLU A 121 6.93 7.48 -5.80
C GLU A 121 7.52 7.73 -7.19
N ALA A 122 8.01 8.94 -7.47
CA ALA A 122 8.65 9.27 -8.74
C ALA A 122 9.95 8.46 -8.98
N ILE A 123 10.77 8.30 -7.93
CA ILE A 123 11.97 7.46 -7.98
C ILE A 123 11.59 5.99 -8.20
N GLY A 124 10.57 5.49 -7.49
CA GLY A 124 10.06 4.14 -7.65
C GLY A 124 9.56 3.87 -9.07
N ALA A 125 8.79 4.79 -9.65
CA ALA A 125 8.29 4.68 -11.02
C ALA A 125 9.44 4.61 -12.04
N ALA A 126 10.45 5.47 -11.91
CA ALA A 126 11.63 5.44 -12.78
C ALA A 126 12.44 4.13 -12.61
N ALA A 127 12.55 3.62 -11.38
CA ALA A 127 13.20 2.35 -11.12
C ALA A 127 12.45 1.18 -11.76
N LEU A 128 11.13 1.13 -11.63
CA LEU A 128 10.30 0.09 -12.25
C LEU A 128 10.44 0.11 -13.77
N ASP A 129 10.40 1.28 -14.42
CA ASP A 129 10.58 1.40 -15.87
C ASP A 129 11.96 0.87 -16.34
N GLY A 130 13.03 1.28 -15.64
CA GLY A 130 14.38 0.81 -15.92
C GLY A 130 14.55 -0.70 -15.72
N LEU A 131 14.02 -1.24 -14.61
CA LEU A 131 14.08 -2.66 -14.31
C LEU A 131 13.26 -3.48 -15.31
N MET A 132 12.04 -3.04 -15.64
CA MET A 132 11.20 -3.72 -16.63
C MET A 132 11.91 -3.77 -17.99
N THR A 133 12.51 -2.65 -18.42
CA THR A 133 13.28 -2.60 -19.68
C THR A 133 14.50 -3.54 -19.64
N PHE A 134 15.24 -3.54 -18.53
CA PHE A 134 16.40 -4.41 -18.32
C PHE A 134 16.03 -5.89 -18.38
N PHE A 135 15.05 -6.31 -17.59
CA PHE A 135 14.60 -7.71 -17.56
C PHE A 135 13.90 -8.14 -18.84
N TRP A 136 13.14 -7.25 -19.48
CA TRP A 136 12.53 -7.55 -20.77
C TRP A 136 13.60 -7.93 -21.81
N ARG A 137 14.70 -7.17 -21.88
CA ARG A 137 15.83 -7.49 -22.76
C ARG A 137 16.47 -8.83 -22.37
N SER A 138 16.67 -9.09 -21.09
CA SER A 138 17.24 -10.36 -20.63
C SER A 138 16.35 -11.57 -20.90
N ILE A 139 15.04 -11.42 -20.84
CA ILE A 139 14.07 -12.49 -21.13
C ILE A 139 13.94 -12.71 -22.64
N SER A 140 13.86 -11.64 -23.44
CA SER A 140 13.61 -11.72 -24.89
C SER A 140 14.86 -11.99 -25.74
N ASP A 141 16.04 -11.52 -25.33
CA ASP A 141 17.29 -11.69 -26.09
C ASP A 141 17.92 -13.08 -25.87
N ARG A 142 17.38 -14.06 -26.59
CA ARG A 142 17.80 -15.47 -26.53
C ARG A 142 17.96 -16.10 -27.91
N LYS A 143 18.68 -17.22 -27.95
CA LYS A 143 18.98 -17.93 -29.20
C LYS A 143 17.76 -18.55 -29.85
N ASP A 144 16.95 -19.22 -29.03
CA ASP A 144 15.74 -19.90 -29.46
C ASP A 144 14.54 -19.20 -28.81
N PHE A 145 13.66 -18.65 -29.64
CA PHE A 145 12.46 -17.98 -29.15
C PHE A 145 11.51 -18.96 -28.48
N ASP A 146 11.40 -20.21 -28.96
CA ASP A 146 10.41 -21.17 -28.46
C ASP A 146 10.86 -21.92 -27.20
N ASP A 147 12.13 -21.77 -26.82
CA ASP A 147 12.68 -22.24 -25.56
C ASP A 147 13.01 -21.07 -24.62
N ILE A 148 12.20 -20.89 -23.57
CA ILE A 148 12.42 -19.83 -22.58
C ILE A 148 13.72 -20.01 -21.79
N GLY A 149 14.24 -21.24 -21.67
CA GLY A 149 15.50 -21.58 -21.02
C GLY A 149 16.72 -21.38 -21.93
N SER A 150 16.50 -21.03 -23.20
CA SER A 150 17.55 -20.94 -24.22
C SER A 150 18.66 -19.97 -23.82
N ARG A 151 19.86 -20.22 -24.33
CA ARG A 151 21.02 -19.38 -24.03
C ARG A 151 20.78 -17.95 -24.50
N ARG A 152 21.11 -16.99 -23.62
CA ARG A 152 21.05 -15.55 -23.93
C ARG A 152 22.13 -15.14 -24.96
N ASN A 153 21.83 -14.21 -25.87
CA ASN A 153 22.77 -13.81 -26.92
C ASN A 153 23.86 -12.87 -26.38
N GLY A 154 23.47 -11.74 -25.77
CA GLY A 154 24.38 -10.72 -25.25
C GLY A 154 24.87 -10.93 -23.82
N ALA A 155 25.94 -10.22 -23.42
CA ALA A 155 26.44 -10.23 -22.04
C ALA A 155 25.43 -9.64 -21.05
N LEU A 156 24.76 -8.53 -21.42
CA LEU A 156 23.71 -7.91 -20.62
C LEU A 156 22.54 -8.87 -20.40
N ALA A 157 22.09 -9.55 -21.47
CA ALA A 157 20.99 -10.50 -21.38
C ALA A 157 21.36 -11.69 -20.47
N LYS A 158 22.58 -12.23 -20.58
CA LYS A 158 23.12 -13.27 -19.67
C LYS A 158 23.12 -12.81 -18.22
N TYR A 159 23.61 -11.60 -17.95
CA TYR A 159 23.67 -11.06 -16.61
C TYR A 159 22.28 -10.91 -16.00
N GLY A 160 21.35 -10.22 -16.68
CA GLY A 160 19.99 -10.06 -16.15
C GLY A 160 19.26 -11.39 -16.01
N TRP A 161 19.45 -12.34 -16.93
CA TRP A 161 18.90 -13.70 -16.80
C TRP A 161 19.43 -14.44 -15.57
N SER A 162 20.70 -14.25 -15.21
CA SER A 162 21.27 -14.85 -13.99
C SER A 162 20.71 -14.28 -12.69
N ILE A 163 20.06 -13.12 -12.74
CA ILE A 163 19.38 -12.50 -11.59
C ILE A 163 17.93 -12.98 -11.49
N VAL A 164 17.32 -13.39 -12.59
CA VAL A 164 15.94 -13.89 -12.58
C VAL A 164 15.85 -15.13 -11.69
N SER A 165 14.88 -15.13 -10.78
CA SER A 165 14.64 -16.25 -9.87
C SER A 165 14.43 -17.55 -10.64
N SER A 166 15.18 -18.60 -10.26
CA SER A 166 15.06 -19.93 -10.84
C SER A 166 13.63 -20.49 -10.74
N ASN A 167 12.92 -20.17 -9.65
CA ASN A 167 11.55 -20.62 -9.44
C ASN A 167 10.59 -20.03 -10.49
N TYR A 168 10.79 -18.76 -10.85
CA TYR A 168 9.96 -18.12 -11.87
C TYR A 168 10.29 -18.64 -13.28
N ILE A 169 11.57 -18.90 -13.57
CA ILE A 169 11.99 -19.51 -14.83
C ILE A 169 11.36 -20.91 -14.99
N GLU A 170 11.43 -21.73 -13.94
CA GLU A 170 10.85 -23.08 -13.92
C GLU A 170 9.34 -23.04 -14.18
N GLU A 171 8.62 -22.12 -13.53
CA GLU A 171 7.18 -21.99 -13.70
C GLU A 171 6.79 -21.48 -15.09
N ALA A 172 7.56 -20.56 -15.66
CA ALA A 172 7.38 -20.10 -17.03
C ALA A 172 7.71 -21.19 -18.07
N GLY A 173 8.62 -22.12 -17.75
CA GLY A 173 8.86 -23.33 -18.54
C GLY A 173 7.67 -24.30 -18.50
N ARG A 174 7.22 -24.65 -17.29
CA ARG A 174 6.09 -25.58 -17.06
C ARG A 174 4.78 -25.12 -17.66
N SER A 175 4.49 -23.81 -17.55
CA SER A 175 3.26 -23.22 -18.11
C SER A 175 3.15 -23.39 -19.63
N GLY A 176 4.25 -23.68 -20.33
CA GLY A 176 4.26 -23.98 -21.76
C GLY A 176 3.71 -25.35 -22.15
N LEU A 177 3.52 -26.27 -21.19
CA LEU A 177 3.04 -27.63 -21.44
C LEU A 177 1.51 -27.73 -21.51
N GLY A 178 0.80 -26.65 -21.19
CA GLY A 178 -0.67 -26.58 -21.23
C GLY A 178 -1.24 -26.15 -22.58
N SER A 179 -2.56 -26.14 -22.70
CA SER A 179 -3.31 -25.60 -23.84
C SER A 179 -3.89 -24.20 -23.53
N GLY A 180 -4.07 -23.39 -24.58
CA GLY A 180 -4.68 -22.05 -24.48
C GLY A 180 -3.67 -20.89 -24.42
N ASP A 181 -4.18 -19.65 -24.30
CA ASP A 181 -3.37 -18.43 -24.39
C ASP A 181 -2.27 -18.33 -23.33
N ALA A 182 -2.47 -18.97 -22.17
CA ALA A 182 -1.49 -19.00 -21.09
C ALA A 182 -0.22 -19.80 -21.43
N SER A 183 -0.27 -20.72 -22.40
CA SER A 183 0.92 -21.46 -22.87
C SER A 183 1.69 -20.73 -23.98
N ALA A 184 1.12 -19.67 -24.55
CA ALA A 184 1.79 -18.85 -25.56
C ALA A 184 3.09 -18.25 -25.00
N MET A 185 4.17 -18.33 -25.78
CA MET A 185 5.50 -17.88 -25.34
C MET A 185 5.48 -16.42 -24.85
N ARG A 186 4.83 -15.52 -25.61
CA ARG A 186 4.76 -14.10 -25.26
C ARG A 186 4.06 -13.84 -23.92
N TYR A 187 2.98 -14.57 -23.63
CA TYR A 187 2.31 -14.45 -22.34
C TYR A 187 3.25 -14.88 -21.20
N ARG A 188 3.97 -15.99 -21.38
CA ARG A 188 4.91 -16.52 -20.40
C ARG A 188 6.10 -15.58 -20.16
N GLU A 189 6.62 -14.93 -21.21
CA GLU A 189 7.65 -13.89 -21.07
C GLU A 189 7.17 -12.70 -20.24
N LEU A 190 5.96 -12.20 -20.52
CA LEU A 190 5.37 -11.07 -19.80
C LEU A 190 5.08 -11.42 -18.35
N ARG A 191 4.54 -12.61 -18.09
CA ARG A 191 4.32 -13.12 -16.73
C ARG A 191 5.63 -13.26 -15.97
N LEU A 192 6.67 -13.84 -16.58
CA LEU A 192 8.00 -13.95 -15.97
C LEU A 192 8.58 -12.58 -15.61
N LEU A 193 8.42 -11.59 -16.48
CA LEU A 193 8.82 -10.21 -16.21
C LEU A 193 8.07 -9.63 -15.00
N THR A 194 6.74 -9.77 -14.96
CA THR A 194 5.91 -9.27 -13.85
C THR A 194 6.23 -9.98 -12.54
N ASP A 195 6.36 -11.30 -12.55
CA ASP A 195 6.72 -12.10 -11.37
C ASP A 195 8.08 -11.67 -10.83
N MET A 196 9.07 -11.47 -11.72
CA MET A 196 10.39 -11.02 -11.31
C MET A 196 10.37 -9.61 -10.68
N VAL A 197 9.71 -8.65 -11.32
CA VAL A 197 9.70 -7.25 -10.85
C VAL A 197 8.87 -7.08 -9.58
N SER A 198 7.68 -7.69 -9.51
CA SER A 198 6.79 -7.62 -8.35
C SER A 198 7.30 -8.41 -7.13
N GLY A 199 8.16 -9.41 -7.34
CA GLY A 199 8.79 -10.19 -6.29
C GLY A 199 9.92 -9.45 -5.54
N MET A 200 10.30 -8.26 -6.00
CA MET A 200 11.36 -7.47 -5.38
C MET A 200 10.85 -6.65 -4.19
N THR A 201 11.69 -6.50 -3.17
CA THR A 201 11.51 -5.45 -2.15
C THR A 201 12.01 -4.11 -2.69
N ASP A 202 11.48 -2.99 -2.19
CA ASP A 202 11.90 -1.64 -2.58
C ASP A 202 13.42 -1.46 -2.51
N SER A 203 14.03 -1.88 -1.40
CA SER A 203 15.48 -1.79 -1.19
C SER A 203 16.28 -2.58 -2.23
N PHE A 204 15.79 -3.77 -2.60
CA PHE A 204 16.43 -4.59 -3.63
C PHE A 204 16.26 -3.96 -5.01
N ALA A 205 15.05 -3.55 -5.38
CA ALA A 205 14.75 -2.91 -6.66
C ALA A 205 15.60 -1.64 -6.87
N LEU A 206 15.66 -0.75 -5.88
CA LEU A 206 16.45 0.47 -5.95
C LEU A 206 17.95 0.21 -5.98
N LYS A 207 18.44 -0.84 -5.31
CA LYS A 207 19.86 -1.22 -5.35
C LYS A 207 20.24 -1.80 -6.71
N LEU A 208 19.35 -2.58 -7.32
CA LEU A 208 19.58 -3.21 -8.61
C LEU A 208 19.46 -2.21 -9.77
N TRP A 209 18.58 -1.21 -9.64
CA TRP A 209 18.37 -0.19 -10.66
C TRP A 209 19.51 0.84 -10.76
N LYS A 210 20.15 1.15 -9.63
CA LYS A 210 21.29 2.09 -9.55
C LYS A 210 22.56 1.51 -10.16
#